data_AF-K2F502-F1
#
_entry.id   AF-K2F502-F1
#
_cell.length_a   1.000
_cell.length_b   1.000
_cell.length_c   1.000
_cell.angle_alpha   90.00
_cell.angle_beta   90.00
_cell.angle_gamma   90.00
#
_symmetry.space_group_name_H-M   'P 1'
#
loop_
_entity.id
_entity.type
_entity.pdbx_description
1 polymer ?
#
loop_
_entity_poly.entity_id
_entity_poly.type
_entity_poly.pdbx_seq_one_letter_code
_entity_poly.pdbx_strand_id
1 'polypeptide(L)'
;MKIIILHGDDTGKSYLRLKKFIDVARERSWEVSYIDESDKSFEEILSASSLFGSEQFFILKDIKKLGKKETTWLNKKYKELPGNLIIYFEGTLNATMLKSLPSDSKIEEFKLPVLLWNFLDNLVPGKSEYSLKTLHKILEKEPVEFVFSLIARHFKDLYWVKADAPSTGFPFWKINKLREQASKFQTSELQEIVSDLSDIDIEAKTSKSDLISELDLLLFKHLE
;
A
#
# COMPACT_ATOMS: atom_id res chain seq x y z
N MET A 1 -6.02 25.73 -7.71
CA MET A 1 -5.23 24.70 -7.02
C MET A 1 -4.94 23.51 -7.93
N LYS A 2 -3.71 22.97 -7.94
CA LYS A 2 -3.42 21.67 -8.57
C LYS A 2 -3.66 20.56 -7.56
N ILE A 3 -4.31 19.49 -7.98
CA ILE A 3 -4.63 18.33 -7.13
C ILE A 3 -3.85 17.13 -7.65
N ILE A 4 -3.11 16.47 -6.78
CA ILE A 4 -2.38 15.25 -7.08
C ILE A 4 -2.95 14.13 -6.22
N ILE A 5 -3.32 13.02 -6.84
CA ILE A 5 -3.88 11.85 -6.16
C ILE A 5 -2.84 10.73 -6.25
N LEU A 6 -2.42 10.23 -5.09
CA LEU A 6 -1.48 9.13 -4.95
C LEU A 6 -2.24 7.93 -4.39
N HIS A 7 -2.31 6.85 -5.17
CA HIS A 7 -2.94 5.60 -4.74
C HIS A 7 -2.26 4.40 -5.39
N GLY A 8 -2.46 3.20 -4.86
CA GLY A 8 -1.90 1.99 -5.45
C GLY A 8 -1.74 0.84 -4.48
N ASP A 9 -1.45 -0.34 -5.03
CA ASP A 9 -1.14 -1.55 -4.26
C ASP A 9 0.24 -1.46 -3.60
N ASP A 10 1.17 -0.71 -4.19
CA ASP A 10 2.51 -0.47 -3.64
C ASP A 10 2.47 0.75 -2.69
N THR A 11 2.11 0.48 -1.44
CA THR A 11 2.03 1.50 -0.37
C THR A 11 3.40 2.12 -0.06
N GLY A 12 4.49 1.36 -0.22
CA GLY A 12 5.85 1.82 0.00
C GLY A 12 6.27 2.89 -1.02
N LYS A 13 6.14 2.61 -2.32
CA LYS A 13 6.49 3.57 -3.38
C LYS A 13 5.58 4.79 -3.39
N SER A 14 4.28 4.60 -3.17
CA SER A 14 3.33 5.71 -3.08
C SER A 14 3.63 6.63 -1.89
N TYR A 15 4.00 6.07 -0.73
CA TYR A 15 4.41 6.86 0.44
C TYR A 15 5.74 7.59 0.22
N LEU A 16 6.74 6.93 -0.39
CA LEU A 16 8.00 7.57 -0.76
C LEU A 16 7.77 8.75 -1.71
N ARG A 17 6.81 8.62 -2.63
CA ARG A 17 6.41 9.71 -3.52
C ARG A 17 5.79 10.88 -2.75
N LEU A 18 4.87 10.60 -1.81
CA LEU A 18 4.31 11.62 -0.92
C LEU A 18 5.41 12.36 -0.15
N LYS A 19 6.36 11.61 0.43
CA LYS A 19 7.50 12.19 1.18
C LYS A 19 8.33 13.13 0.31
N LYS A 20 8.64 12.74 -0.93
CA LYS A 20 9.35 13.61 -1.89
C LYS A 20 8.60 14.93 -2.13
N PHE A 21 7.28 14.90 -2.23
CA PHE A 21 6.50 16.13 -2.41
C PHE A 21 6.55 17.03 -1.17
N ILE A 22 6.50 16.45 0.03
CA ILE A 22 6.63 17.18 1.29
C ILE A 22 8.01 17.83 1.40
N ASP A 23 9.07 17.09 1.06
CA ASP A 23 10.45 17.59 1.12
C ASP A 23 10.65 18.77 0.15
N VAL A 24 10.17 18.66 -1.09
CA VAL A 24 10.21 19.77 -2.07
C VAL A 24 9.39 20.98 -1.62
N ALA A 25 8.22 20.76 -1.00
CA ALA A 25 7.40 21.84 -0.46
C ALA A 25 8.13 22.58 0.67
N ARG A 26 8.82 21.86 1.56
CA ARG A 26 9.63 22.44 2.64
C ARG A 26 10.84 23.21 2.11
N GLU A 27 11.56 22.67 1.12
CA GLU A 27 12.68 23.37 0.47
C GLU A 27 12.23 24.70 -0.17
N ARG A 28 11.03 24.74 -0.72
CA ARG A 28 10.42 25.95 -1.31
C ARG A 28 9.76 26.86 -0.27
N SER A 29 9.88 26.55 1.02
CA SER A 29 9.25 27.29 2.13
C SER A 29 7.73 27.42 2.01
N TRP A 30 7.07 26.40 1.46
CA TRP A 30 5.61 26.34 1.39
C TRP A 30 5.00 25.97 2.74
N GLU A 31 3.81 26.50 3.01
CA GLU A 31 3.08 26.24 4.25
C GLU A 31 2.38 24.87 4.14
N VAL A 32 2.93 23.85 4.81
CA VAL A 32 2.41 22.47 4.76
C VAL A 32 1.30 22.28 5.80
N SER A 33 0.08 22.02 5.36
CA SER A 33 -1.09 21.79 6.22
C SER A 33 -1.63 20.37 6.06
N TYR A 34 -1.74 19.64 7.17
CA TYR A 34 -2.31 18.29 7.23
C TYR A 34 -3.79 18.36 7.59
N ILE A 35 -4.66 18.01 6.65
CA ILE A 35 -6.12 18.12 6.82
C ILE A 35 -6.64 17.07 7.81
N ASP A 36 -5.99 15.91 7.90
CA ASP A 36 -6.44 14.82 8.78
C ASP A 36 -6.20 15.06 10.26
N GLU A 37 -5.26 15.94 10.59
CA GLU A 37 -4.76 16.16 11.95
C GLU A 37 -5.35 17.42 12.60
N SER A 38 -6.18 18.17 11.87
CA SER A 38 -6.81 19.39 12.34
C SER A 38 -8.29 19.19 12.68
N ASP A 39 -8.75 19.81 13.77
CA ASP A 39 -10.16 19.86 14.19
C ASP A 39 -11.04 20.78 13.31
N LYS A 40 -10.44 21.47 12.34
CA LYS A 40 -11.12 22.40 11.43
C LYS A 40 -11.77 21.67 10.27
N SER A 41 -12.81 22.27 9.69
CA SER A 41 -13.50 21.66 8.54
C SER A 41 -12.63 21.67 7.28
N PHE A 42 -12.82 20.67 6.40
CA PHE A 42 -12.10 20.54 5.12
C PHE A 42 -12.16 21.82 4.28
N GLU A 43 -13.33 22.48 4.28
CA GLU A 43 -13.57 23.71 3.53
C GLU A 43 -12.82 24.91 4.13
N GLU A 44 -12.74 25.01 5.46
CA GLU A 44 -12.00 26.08 6.15
C GLU A 44 -10.50 26.01 5.90
N ILE A 45 -9.92 24.81 5.92
CA ILE A 45 -8.48 24.61 5.74
C ILE A 45 -8.08 24.99 4.32
N LEU A 46 -8.83 24.53 3.32
CA LEU A 46 -8.54 24.82 1.92
C LEU A 46 -8.84 26.27 1.53
N SER A 47 -9.78 26.92 2.20
CA SER A 47 -10.12 28.32 1.95
C SER A 47 -9.28 29.30 2.77
N ALA A 48 -8.53 28.82 3.76
CA ALA A 48 -7.62 29.65 4.53
C ALA A 48 -6.56 30.23 3.60
N SER A 49 -6.46 31.55 3.51
CA SER A 49 -5.39 32.21 2.77
C SER A 49 -4.16 32.37 3.67
N SER A 50 -2.97 32.17 3.11
CA SER A 50 -1.74 32.39 3.88
C SER A 50 -1.59 33.87 4.20
N LEU A 51 -1.49 34.20 5.49
CA LEU A 51 -1.32 35.58 5.97
C LEU A 51 0.02 36.19 5.53
N PHE A 52 0.99 35.35 5.15
CA PHE A 52 2.34 35.75 4.77
C PHE A 52 2.60 35.70 3.26
N GLY A 53 1.57 35.42 2.46
CA GLY A 53 1.70 35.32 0.99
C GLY A 53 2.51 34.10 0.51
N SER A 54 2.86 33.16 1.40
CA SER A 54 3.48 31.89 1.04
C SER A 54 2.48 30.97 0.32
N GLU A 55 2.96 30.23 -0.68
CA GLU A 55 2.14 29.20 -1.32
C GLU A 55 1.81 28.08 -0.32
N GLN A 56 0.55 27.65 -0.34
CA GLN A 56 0.05 26.62 0.58
C GLN A 56 0.10 25.23 -0.04
N PHE A 57 0.45 24.26 0.79
CA PHE A 57 0.58 22.87 0.41
C PHE A 57 -0.25 21.99 1.35
N PHE A 58 -1.37 21.50 0.85
CA PHE A 58 -2.34 20.73 1.62
C PHE A 58 -2.13 19.23 1.43
N ILE A 59 -2.24 18.46 2.51
CA ILE A 59 -2.08 17.01 2.49
C ILE A 59 -3.28 16.36 3.18
N LEU A 60 -3.93 15.44 2.46
CA LEU A 60 -4.95 14.55 2.97
C LEU A 60 -4.45 13.11 2.82
N LYS A 61 -4.08 12.47 3.92
CA LYS A 61 -3.63 11.07 4.05
C LYS A 61 -4.78 10.06 4.05
N ASP A 62 -5.99 10.46 4.46
CA ASP A 62 -7.15 9.55 4.47
C ASP A 62 -8.33 10.09 3.65
N ILE A 63 -8.44 9.59 2.41
CA ILE A 63 -9.58 9.90 1.54
C ILE A 63 -10.93 9.45 2.13
N LYS A 64 -10.97 8.55 3.12
CA LYS A 64 -12.25 8.13 3.73
C LYS A 64 -12.92 9.27 4.49
N LYS A 65 -12.18 10.32 4.84
CA LYS A 65 -12.72 11.55 5.41
C LYS A 65 -13.37 12.47 4.37
N LEU A 66 -13.14 12.23 3.07
CA LEU A 66 -13.86 12.92 1.99
C LEU A 66 -15.23 12.26 1.78
N GLY A 67 -16.27 12.92 2.29
CA GLY A 67 -17.65 12.58 1.96
C GLY A 67 -18.10 13.14 0.60
N LYS A 68 -19.37 12.89 0.28
CA LYS A 68 -20.01 13.41 -0.96
C LYS A 68 -20.13 14.93 -0.98
N LYS A 69 -20.22 15.57 0.19
CA LYS A 69 -20.37 17.03 0.31
C LYS A 69 -19.06 17.72 -0.03
N GLU A 70 -17.98 17.23 0.54
CA GLU A 70 -16.61 17.74 0.43
C GLU A 70 -16.06 17.56 -0.98
N THR A 71 -16.32 16.41 -1.61
CA THR A 71 -15.97 16.16 -3.03
C THR A 71 -16.75 17.06 -3.98
N THR A 72 -18.04 17.29 -3.73
CA THR A 72 -18.87 18.21 -4.53
C THR A 72 -18.41 19.66 -4.37
N TRP A 73 -18.05 20.07 -3.16
CA TRP A 73 -17.50 21.38 -2.87
C TRP A 73 -16.14 21.58 -3.57
N LEU A 74 -15.24 20.60 -3.44
CA LEU A 74 -13.92 20.63 -4.08
C LEU A 74 -14.05 20.77 -5.60
N ASN A 75 -14.95 20.00 -6.24
CA ASN A 75 -15.21 20.12 -7.69
C ASN A 75 -15.68 21.50 -8.12
N LYS A 76 -16.43 22.21 -7.28
CA LYS A 76 -16.92 23.56 -7.59
C LYS A 76 -15.86 24.63 -7.35
N LYS A 77 -15.01 24.47 -6.33
CA LYS A 77 -14.12 25.53 -5.84
C LYS A 77 -12.64 25.35 -6.15
N TYR A 78 -12.16 24.18 -6.58
CA TYR A 78 -10.72 23.91 -6.76
C TYR A 78 -9.98 24.90 -7.69
N LYS A 79 -10.66 25.51 -8.65
CA LYS A 79 -10.06 26.51 -9.56
C LYS A 79 -9.79 27.85 -8.87
N GLU A 80 -10.60 28.21 -7.88
CA GLU A 80 -10.52 29.47 -7.14
C GLU A 80 -9.61 29.36 -5.91
N LEU A 81 -9.33 28.14 -5.45
CA LEU A 81 -8.51 27.90 -4.26
C LEU A 81 -7.00 28.11 -4.55
N PRO A 82 -6.28 28.81 -3.66
CA PRO A 82 -4.83 28.94 -3.72
C PRO A 82 -4.13 27.63 -3.32
N GLY A 83 -2.89 27.43 -3.78
CA GLY A 83 -2.04 26.32 -3.35
C GLY A 83 -2.15 25.01 -4.15
N ASN A 84 -1.57 23.95 -3.59
CA ASN A 84 -1.56 22.59 -4.13
C ASN A 84 -2.11 21.61 -3.09
N LEU A 85 -2.90 20.62 -3.51
CA LEU A 85 -3.45 19.58 -2.64
C LEU A 85 -2.96 18.20 -3.08
N ILE A 86 -2.40 17.44 -2.13
CA ILE A 86 -2.12 16.02 -2.30
C ILE A 86 -3.13 15.20 -1.53
N ILE A 87 -3.80 14.30 -2.24
CA ILE A 87 -4.66 13.27 -1.66
C ILE A 87 -3.90 11.95 -1.76
N TYR A 88 -3.61 11.36 -0.61
CA TYR A 88 -2.98 10.06 -0.48
C TYR A 88 -4.02 9.04 0.00
N PHE A 89 -3.93 7.83 -0.55
CA PHE A 89 -4.74 6.70 -0.11
C PHE A 89 -3.90 5.42 -0.08
N GLU A 90 -3.95 4.72 1.04
CA GLU A 90 -3.35 3.40 1.21
C GLU A 90 -4.22 2.34 0.52
N GLY A 91 -3.87 2.01 -0.73
CA GLY A 91 -4.56 1.03 -1.56
C GLY A 91 -5.06 1.60 -2.89
N THR A 92 -5.88 0.85 -3.61
CA THR A 92 -6.44 1.26 -4.90
C THR A 92 -7.75 2.02 -4.75
N LEU A 93 -7.88 3.17 -5.42
CA LEU A 93 -9.14 3.90 -5.50
C LEU A 93 -10.03 3.34 -6.61
N ASN A 94 -11.32 3.22 -6.32
CA ASN A 94 -12.32 2.83 -7.31
C ASN A 94 -12.53 3.94 -8.35
N ALA A 95 -12.81 3.55 -9.59
CA ALA A 95 -13.06 4.49 -10.69
C ALA A 95 -14.17 5.52 -10.38
N THR A 96 -15.17 5.16 -9.56
CA THR A 96 -16.23 6.08 -9.12
C THR A 96 -15.71 7.20 -8.22
N MET A 97 -14.77 6.90 -7.31
CA MET A 97 -14.16 7.90 -6.42
C MET A 97 -13.18 8.79 -7.18
N LEU A 98 -12.44 8.23 -8.14
CA LEU A 98 -11.59 9.02 -9.03
C LEU A 98 -12.42 9.98 -9.90
N LYS A 99 -13.58 9.53 -10.40
CA LYS A 99 -14.52 10.35 -11.16
C LYS A 99 -15.23 11.42 -10.32
N SER A 100 -15.34 11.24 -9.01
CA SER A 100 -15.92 12.25 -8.12
C SER A 100 -14.93 13.35 -7.75
N LEU A 101 -13.66 13.23 -8.12
CA LEU A 101 -12.64 14.26 -7.94
C LEU A 101 -12.50 15.13 -9.20
N PRO A 102 -11.88 16.32 -9.09
CA PRO A 102 -11.77 17.24 -10.21
C PRO A 102 -11.07 16.63 -11.42
N SER A 103 -11.58 16.86 -12.62
CA SER A 103 -11.04 16.30 -13.87
C SER A 103 -9.64 16.78 -14.22
N ASP A 104 -9.19 17.89 -13.61
CA ASP A 104 -7.84 18.46 -13.76
C ASP A 104 -6.84 17.87 -12.72
N SER A 105 -7.27 16.85 -11.97
CA SER A 105 -6.39 16.17 -11.00
C SER A 105 -5.40 15.24 -11.69
N LYS A 106 -4.15 15.28 -11.24
CA LYS A 106 -3.11 14.35 -11.69
C LYS A 106 -3.19 13.08 -10.85
N ILE A 107 -3.47 11.95 -11.48
CA ILE A 107 -3.55 10.64 -10.82
C ILE A 107 -2.22 9.90 -11.04
N GLU A 108 -1.53 9.52 -9.95
CA GLU A 108 -0.37 8.63 -9.97
C GLU A 108 -0.74 7.31 -9.29
N GLU A 109 -0.89 6.24 -10.09
CA GLU A 109 -1.24 4.90 -9.62
C GLU A 109 0.01 4.02 -9.50
N PHE A 110 0.24 3.47 -8.31
CA PHE A 110 1.39 2.62 -7.99
C PHE A 110 0.98 1.14 -7.90
N LYS A 111 0.95 0.46 -9.04
CA LYS A 111 0.64 -0.99 -9.09
C LYS A 111 1.86 -1.83 -8.76
N LEU A 112 1.63 -2.91 -8.03
CA LEU A 112 2.62 -3.97 -7.88
C LEU A 112 2.89 -4.64 -9.24
N PRO A 113 4.14 -5.06 -9.52
CA PRO A 113 4.47 -5.77 -10.75
C PRO A 113 3.65 -7.06 -10.90
N VAL A 114 3.16 -7.35 -12.12
CA VAL A 114 2.42 -8.58 -12.43
C VAL A 114 3.20 -9.83 -12.05
N LEU A 115 4.53 -9.79 -12.20
CA LEU A 115 5.43 -10.88 -11.80
C LEU A 115 5.31 -11.20 -10.30
N LEU A 116 5.16 -10.18 -9.45
CA LEU A 116 5.06 -10.34 -8.00
C LEU A 116 3.72 -10.96 -7.61
N TRP A 117 2.62 -10.52 -8.23
CA TRP A 117 1.31 -11.15 -8.02
C TRP A 117 1.32 -12.63 -8.44
N ASN A 118 1.86 -12.92 -9.62
CA ASN A 118 1.98 -14.28 -10.11
C ASN A 118 2.86 -15.15 -9.20
N PHE A 119 3.91 -14.56 -8.62
CA PHE A 119 4.76 -15.23 -7.64
C PHE A 119 3.96 -15.61 -6.39
N LEU A 120 3.28 -14.65 -5.75
CA LEU A 120 2.48 -14.90 -4.54
C LEU A 120 1.38 -15.95 -4.77
N ASP A 121 0.69 -15.90 -5.91
CA ASP A 121 -0.34 -16.87 -6.27
C ASP A 121 0.19 -18.30 -6.47
N ASN A 122 1.48 -18.43 -6.79
CA ASN A 122 2.15 -19.71 -7.02
C ASN A 122 2.98 -20.20 -5.81
N LEU A 123 2.91 -19.53 -4.66
CA LEU A 123 3.44 -20.04 -3.40
C LEU A 123 2.55 -21.18 -2.89
N VAL A 124 2.77 -22.37 -3.45
CA VAL A 124 2.04 -23.62 -3.15
C VAL A 124 3.01 -24.80 -3.06
N PRO A 125 2.67 -25.88 -2.34
CA PRO A 125 3.53 -27.06 -2.25
C PRO A 125 3.77 -27.70 -3.62
N GLY A 126 4.94 -28.33 -3.80
CA GLY A 126 5.38 -28.94 -5.05
C GLY A 126 5.85 -27.96 -6.13
N LYS A 127 6.11 -26.69 -5.79
CA LYS A 127 6.59 -25.64 -6.71
C LYS A 127 7.84 -24.90 -6.22
N SER A 128 8.60 -25.45 -5.28
CA SER A 128 9.82 -24.84 -4.73
C SER A 128 10.77 -24.31 -5.81
N GLU A 129 11.09 -25.09 -6.85
CA GLU A 129 12.00 -24.66 -7.93
C GLU A 129 11.51 -23.41 -8.67
N TYR A 130 10.20 -23.35 -8.97
CA TYR A 130 9.59 -22.18 -9.59
C TYR A 130 9.62 -20.98 -8.65
N SER A 131 9.30 -21.18 -7.38
CA SER A 131 9.28 -20.13 -6.35
C SER A 131 10.66 -19.52 -6.15
N LEU A 132 11.70 -20.33 -6.00
CA LEU A 132 13.09 -19.87 -5.84
C LEU A 132 13.56 -19.08 -7.07
N LYS A 133 13.38 -19.63 -8.29
CA LYS A 133 13.75 -18.93 -9.52
C LYS A 133 13.02 -17.59 -9.70
N THR A 134 11.76 -17.54 -9.29
CA THR A 134 10.94 -16.32 -9.43
C THR A 134 11.28 -15.30 -8.35
N LEU A 135 11.58 -15.74 -7.11
CA LEU A 135 12.05 -14.89 -6.02
C LEU A 135 13.30 -14.12 -6.47
N HIS A 136 14.35 -14.81 -6.90
CA HIS A 136 15.61 -14.18 -7.34
C HIS A 136 15.41 -13.17 -8.49
N LYS A 137 14.52 -13.47 -9.44
CA LYS A 137 14.16 -12.51 -10.50
C LYS A 137 13.45 -11.25 -9.99
N ILE A 138 12.67 -11.35 -8.93
CA ILE A 138 12.02 -10.19 -8.30
C ILE A 138 13.06 -9.37 -7.53
N LEU A 139 13.99 -10.05 -6.83
CA LEU A 139 15.06 -9.40 -6.05
C LEU A 139 16.03 -8.59 -6.91
N GLU A 140 16.13 -8.85 -8.22
CA GLU A 140 16.88 -7.99 -9.15
C GLU A 140 16.31 -6.56 -9.25
N LYS A 141 15.03 -6.35 -8.93
CA LYS A 141 14.31 -5.08 -9.16
C LYS A 141 13.68 -4.49 -7.91
N GLU A 142 13.35 -5.32 -6.93
CA GLU A 142 12.65 -4.91 -5.71
C GLU A 142 13.49 -5.28 -4.48
N PRO A 143 13.46 -4.45 -3.42
CA PRO A 143 14.22 -4.73 -2.20
C PRO A 143 13.68 -5.97 -1.49
N VAL A 144 14.58 -6.78 -0.91
CA VAL A 144 14.25 -8.07 -0.28
C VAL A 144 13.27 -7.91 0.88
N GLU A 145 13.39 -6.85 1.67
CA GLU A 145 12.52 -6.57 2.82
C GLU A 145 11.07 -6.32 2.39
N PHE A 146 10.90 -5.68 1.23
CA PHE A 146 9.58 -5.47 0.64
C PHE A 146 8.96 -6.79 0.19
N VAL A 147 9.71 -7.60 -0.55
CA VAL A 147 9.26 -8.93 -1.01
C VAL A 147 8.92 -9.83 0.18
N PHE A 148 9.78 -9.85 1.20
CA PHE A 148 9.55 -10.56 2.46
C PHE A 148 8.24 -10.13 3.12
N SER A 149 8.00 -8.82 3.27
CA SER A 149 6.77 -8.32 3.90
C SER A 149 5.50 -8.76 3.15
N LEU A 150 5.58 -8.88 1.82
CA LEU A 150 4.48 -9.33 0.98
C LEU A 150 4.25 -10.83 1.12
N ILE A 151 5.32 -11.65 1.14
CA ILE A 151 5.26 -13.08 1.41
C ILE A 151 4.64 -13.33 2.79
N ALA A 152 5.13 -12.65 3.82
CA ALA A 152 4.66 -12.82 5.19
C ALA A 152 3.18 -12.45 5.35
N ARG A 153 2.78 -11.32 4.76
CA ARG A 153 1.38 -10.93 4.72
C ARG A 153 0.53 -11.95 3.97
N HIS A 154 1.02 -12.49 2.85
CA HIS A 154 0.29 -13.46 2.04
C HIS A 154 0.04 -14.77 2.79
N PHE A 155 1.06 -15.36 3.42
CA PHE A 155 0.87 -16.57 4.22
C PHE A 155 -0.03 -16.35 5.44
N LYS A 156 0.05 -15.18 6.08
CA LYS A 156 -0.90 -14.79 7.13
C LYS A 156 -2.33 -14.71 6.60
N ASP A 157 -2.54 -14.10 5.43
CA ASP A 157 -3.86 -13.99 4.79
C ASP A 157 -4.39 -15.40 4.40
N LEU A 158 -3.53 -16.32 3.94
CA LEU A 158 -3.88 -17.72 3.67
C LEU A 158 -4.33 -18.44 4.95
N TYR A 159 -3.55 -18.30 6.04
CA TYR A 159 -3.88 -18.88 7.34
C TYR A 159 -5.23 -18.35 7.85
N TRP A 160 -5.43 -17.03 7.81
CA TRP A 160 -6.66 -16.40 8.30
C TRP A 160 -7.88 -16.83 7.49
N VAL A 161 -7.80 -16.86 6.15
CA VAL A 161 -8.91 -17.35 5.31
C VAL A 161 -9.22 -18.83 5.57
N LYS A 162 -8.20 -19.64 5.88
CA LYS A 162 -8.38 -21.06 6.19
C LYS A 162 -9.01 -21.28 7.57
N ALA A 163 -8.61 -20.50 8.56
CA ALA A 163 -9.10 -20.59 9.93
C ALA A 163 -10.51 -19.99 10.09
N ASP A 164 -10.74 -18.79 9.53
CA ASP A 164 -12.01 -18.07 9.66
C ASP A 164 -12.19 -17.02 8.55
N ALA A 165 -12.60 -17.47 7.36
CA ALA A 165 -12.80 -16.58 6.20
C ALA A 165 -13.76 -15.39 6.44
N PRO A 166 -14.91 -15.53 7.13
CA PRO A 166 -15.84 -14.42 7.37
C PRO A 166 -15.27 -13.25 8.16
N SER A 167 -14.35 -13.48 9.10
CA SER A 167 -13.80 -12.39 9.94
C SER A 167 -12.73 -11.55 9.24
N THR A 168 -12.23 -11.99 8.08
CA THR A 168 -11.15 -11.29 7.35
C THR A 168 -11.54 -9.91 6.80
N GLY A 169 -12.84 -9.68 6.56
CA GLY A 169 -13.33 -8.46 5.90
C GLY A 169 -12.86 -8.29 4.45
N PHE A 170 -12.30 -9.34 3.83
CA PHE A 170 -11.82 -9.28 2.45
C PHE A 170 -12.98 -9.35 1.44
N PRO A 171 -12.81 -8.77 0.22
CA PRO A 171 -13.75 -8.97 -0.87
C PRO A 171 -13.90 -10.46 -1.25
N PHE A 172 -15.11 -10.86 -1.67
CA PHE A 172 -15.42 -12.26 -2.01
C PHE A 172 -14.45 -12.90 -3.02
N TRP A 173 -14.03 -12.15 -4.04
CA TRP A 173 -13.07 -12.63 -5.04
C TRP A 173 -11.70 -12.97 -4.44
N LYS A 174 -11.22 -12.15 -3.49
CA LYS A 174 -9.94 -12.36 -2.80
C LYS A 174 -10.04 -13.57 -1.88
N ILE A 175 -11.15 -13.70 -1.15
CA ILE A 175 -11.42 -14.86 -0.30
C ILE A 175 -11.40 -16.15 -1.11
N ASN A 176 -12.08 -16.22 -2.27
CA ASN A 176 -12.11 -17.44 -3.07
C ASN A 176 -10.72 -17.83 -3.59
N LYS A 177 -9.95 -16.85 -4.07
CA LYS A 177 -8.58 -17.09 -4.55
C LYS A 177 -7.66 -17.60 -3.44
N LEU A 178 -7.68 -16.92 -2.28
CA LEU A 178 -6.90 -17.33 -1.11
C LEU A 178 -7.36 -18.69 -0.57
N ARG A 179 -8.66 -18.99 -0.60
CA ARG A 179 -9.20 -20.28 -0.15
C ARG A 179 -8.74 -21.42 -1.06
N GLU A 180 -8.74 -21.22 -2.37
CA GLU A 180 -8.23 -22.20 -3.33
C GLU A 180 -6.75 -22.49 -3.07
N GLN A 181 -5.94 -21.46 -2.86
CA GLN A 181 -4.52 -21.62 -2.53
C GLN A 181 -4.32 -22.28 -1.17
N ALA A 182 -5.00 -21.80 -0.12
CA ALA A 182 -4.90 -22.32 1.23
C ALA A 182 -5.40 -23.77 1.37
N SER A 183 -6.26 -24.24 0.46
CA SER A 183 -6.71 -25.64 0.43
C SER A 183 -5.58 -26.64 0.19
N LYS A 184 -4.46 -26.20 -0.40
CA LYS A 184 -3.29 -27.03 -0.72
C LYS A 184 -2.35 -27.25 0.47
N PHE A 185 -2.53 -26.51 1.55
CA PHE A 185 -1.74 -26.63 2.77
C PHE A 185 -2.58 -27.24 3.89
N GLN A 186 -1.96 -27.84 4.88
CA GLN A 186 -2.59 -28.10 6.17
C GLN A 186 -2.63 -26.80 7.01
N THR A 187 -3.55 -26.71 7.97
CA THR A 187 -3.65 -25.52 8.84
C THR A 187 -2.41 -25.38 9.72
N SER A 188 -1.87 -26.50 10.21
CA SER A 188 -0.63 -26.56 10.97
C SER A 188 0.58 -26.09 10.16
N GLU A 189 0.68 -26.48 8.88
CA GLU A 189 1.75 -26.04 7.98
C GLU A 189 1.72 -24.52 7.79
N LEU A 190 0.54 -23.94 7.52
CA LEU A 190 0.42 -22.48 7.42
C LEU A 190 0.80 -21.77 8.73
N GLN A 191 0.46 -22.35 9.88
CA GLN A 191 0.84 -21.81 11.18
C GLN A 191 2.35 -21.87 11.39
N GLU A 192 3.00 -22.97 11.01
CA GLU A 192 4.45 -23.13 11.07
C GLU A 192 5.15 -22.12 10.14
N ILE A 193 4.70 -22.00 8.88
CA ILE A 193 5.24 -21.01 7.93
C ILE A 193 5.16 -19.58 8.50
N VAL A 194 4.01 -19.20 9.08
CA VAL A 194 3.84 -17.87 9.70
C VAL A 194 4.76 -17.68 10.92
N SER A 195 5.01 -18.74 11.69
CA SER A 195 5.97 -18.72 12.79
C SER A 195 7.39 -18.54 12.28
N ASP A 196 7.82 -19.36 11.33
CA ASP A 196 9.15 -19.31 10.72
C ASP A 196 9.42 -17.93 10.11
N LEU A 197 8.43 -17.34 9.41
CA LEU A 197 8.54 -15.96 8.90
C LEU A 197 8.71 -14.93 10.02
N SER A 198 8.07 -15.11 11.17
CA SER A 198 8.20 -14.20 12.30
C SER A 198 9.60 -14.28 12.91
N ASP A 199 10.15 -15.48 13.01
CA ASP A 199 11.51 -15.71 13.50
C ASP A 199 12.55 -15.12 12.55
N ILE A 200 12.40 -15.33 11.24
CA ILE A 200 13.26 -14.74 10.20
C ILE A 200 13.26 -13.20 10.28
N ASP A 201 12.11 -12.56 10.51
CA ASP A 201 12.05 -11.09 10.66
C ASP A 201 12.89 -10.60 11.84
N ILE A 202 12.86 -11.32 12.97
CA ILE A 202 13.64 -11.00 14.17
C ILE A 202 15.13 -11.20 13.91
N GLU A 203 15.51 -12.32 13.29
CA GLU A 203 16.91 -12.66 13.03
C GLU A 203 17.55 -11.71 12.01
N ALA A 204 16.84 -11.38 10.93
CA ALA A 204 17.31 -10.41 9.94
C ALA A 204 17.49 -9.02 10.55
N LYS A 205 16.53 -8.54 11.38
CA LYS A 205 16.63 -7.25 12.08
C LYS A 205 17.72 -7.20 13.15
N THR A 206 18.12 -8.35 13.68
CA THR A 206 19.22 -8.47 14.65
C THR A 206 20.55 -8.82 14.00
N SER A 207 20.64 -8.79 12.66
CA SER A 207 21.84 -9.09 11.87
C SER A 207 22.42 -10.48 12.16
N LYS A 208 21.57 -11.43 12.55
CA LYS A 208 21.97 -12.82 12.84
C LYS A 208 22.00 -13.70 11.60
N SER A 209 21.19 -13.36 10.59
CA SER A 209 21.05 -14.12 9.36
C SER A 209 20.85 -13.21 8.15
N ASP A 210 21.11 -13.76 6.96
CA ASP A 210 20.87 -13.11 5.68
C ASP A 210 19.44 -13.42 5.20
N LEU A 211 18.64 -12.37 4.97
CA LEU A 211 17.22 -12.50 4.68
C LEU A 211 16.93 -13.27 3.38
N ILE A 212 17.82 -13.17 2.38
CA ILE A 212 17.65 -13.90 1.11
C ILE A 212 17.84 -15.40 1.35
N SER A 213 18.90 -15.77 2.07
CA SER A 213 19.22 -17.16 2.40
C SER A 213 18.11 -17.81 3.24
N GLU A 214 17.57 -17.09 4.22
CA GLU A 214 16.45 -17.57 5.05
C GLU A 214 15.16 -17.75 4.23
N LEU A 215 14.88 -16.84 3.30
CA LEU A 215 13.74 -16.98 2.39
C LEU A 215 13.90 -18.18 1.46
N ASP A 216 15.09 -18.40 0.91
CA ASP A 216 15.36 -19.57 0.08
C ASP A 216 15.15 -20.87 0.87
N LEU A 217 15.65 -20.92 2.11
CA LEU A 217 15.45 -22.06 3.00
C LEU A 217 13.98 -22.29 3.33
N LEU A 218 13.23 -21.23 3.66
CA LEU A 218 11.80 -21.31 3.97
C LEU A 218 11.00 -21.83 2.77
N LEU A 219 11.24 -21.29 1.58
CA LEU A 219 10.54 -21.71 0.36
C LEU A 219 10.90 -23.14 -0.03
N PHE A 220 12.15 -23.56 0.18
CA PHE A 220 12.55 -24.94 -0.04
C PHE A 220 11.86 -25.87 0.97
N LYS A 221 11.98 -25.59 2.27
CA LYS A 221 11.42 -26.41 3.37
C LYS A 221 9.92 -26.65 3.24
N HIS A 222 9.16 -25.62 2.87
CA HIS A 222 7.68 -25.66 2.93
C HIS A 222 6.98 -25.81 1.58
N LEU A 223 7.70 -25.65 0.46
CA LEU A 223 7.10 -25.75 -0.88
C LEU A 223 7.69 -26.87 -1.76
N GLU A 224 8.60 -27.68 -1.22
CA GLU A 224 9.01 -28.97 -1.81
C GLU A 224 7.83 -29.96 -1.78
#